data_AF-A0A7V5N3L9-F1
#
_entry.id   AF-A0A7V5N3L9-F1
#
_cell.length_a   1.000
_cell.length_b   1.000
_cell.length_c   1.000
_cell.angle_alpha   90.00
_cell.angle_beta   90.00
_cell.angle_gamma   90.00
#
_symmetry.space_group_name_H-M   'P 1'
#
loop_
_entity.id
_entity.type
_entity.pdbx_description
1 polymer ?
#
loop_
_entity_poly.entity_id
_entity_poly.type
_entity_poly.pdbx_seq_one_letter_code
_entity_poly.pdbx_strand_id
1 'polypeptide(L)'
;MWNSEKCDLCGECLEKCLYVEYDRGKAAGQIRELMEGKEAEILSKCVTCCGCKEYCPTGADPHDLILKAQERFGSFKVHEKEATAMELVSKIPSQVIPGDPARPALSLCVMERQLPEGTLESCLFRGLTLVKGGEFFCLIGYVHQGKEAPIRQGARGFIERLSSLGKEIVV
;
A
#
# COMPACT_ATOMS: atom_id res chain seq x y z
N MET A 1 6.97 8.42 -3.55
CA MET A 1 7.49 8.81 -2.23
C MET A 1 7.44 10.32 -2.14
N TRP A 2 7.18 10.84 -0.95
CA TRP A 2 7.07 12.27 -0.68
C TRP A 2 8.29 13.02 -1.19
N ASN A 3 8.05 14.11 -1.90
CA ASN A 3 9.09 15.02 -2.36
C ASN A 3 8.69 16.47 -2.04
N SER A 4 9.31 17.02 -0.99
CA SER A 4 9.04 18.39 -0.54
C SER A 4 9.41 19.45 -1.56
N GLU A 5 10.41 19.22 -2.43
CA GLU A 5 10.83 20.18 -3.46
C GLU A 5 9.75 20.37 -4.54
N LYS A 6 8.88 19.37 -4.71
CA LYS A 6 7.75 19.44 -5.64
C LYS A 6 6.50 20.04 -5.02
N CYS A 7 6.40 20.14 -3.69
CA CYS A 7 5.21 20.68 -3.06
C CYS A 7 5.26 22.21 -3.05
N ASP A 8 4.31 22.83 -3.75
CA ASP A 8 4.12 24.29 -3.79
C ASP A 8 3.09 24.78 -2.74
N LEU A 9 2.67 23.90 -1.83
CA LEU A 9 1.64 24.15 -0.82
C LEU A 9 0.31 24.67 -1.41
N CYS A 10 -0.06 24.25 -2.64
CA CYS A 10 -1.34 24.62 -3.25
C CYS A 10 -2.60 24.13 -2.50
N GLY A 11 -2.47 23.07 -1.71
CA GLY A 11 -3.57 22.50 -0.91
C GLY A 11 -4.53 21.56 -1.66
N GLU A 12 -4.44 21.42 -2.99
CA GLU A 12 -5.42 20.65 -3.77
C GLU A 12 -5.59 19.20 -3.32
N CYS A 13 -4.50 18.59 -2.83
CA CYS A 13 -4.49 17.20 -2.40
C CYS A 13 -5.46 16.90 -1.24
N LEU A 14 -5.65 17.84 -0.31
CA LEU A 14 -6.59 17.70 0.81
C LEU A 14 -7.89 18.49 0.61
N GLU A 15 -7.90 19.53 -0.23
CA GLU A 15 -9.14 20.17 -0.69
C GLU A 15 -10.04 19.15 -1.41
N LYS A 16 -9.45 18.31 -2.27
CA LYS A 16 -10.16 17.25 -3.01
C LYS A 16 -10.40 15.97 -2.20
N CYS A 17 -10.04 15.95 -0.91
CA CYS A 17 -10.23 14.77 -0.09
C CYS A 17 -11.72 14.48 0.13
N LEU A 18 -12.14 13.23 -0.06
CA LEU A 18 -13.54 12.82 0.10
C LEU A 18 -13.95 12.56 1.55
N TYR A 19 -13.02 12.69 2.50
CA TYR A 19 -13.21 12.32 3.91
C TYR A 19 -13.03 13.49 4.88
N VAL A 20 -12.65 14.67 4.39
CA VAL A 20 -12.55 15.90 5.17
C VAL A 20 -13.04 17.08 4.34
N GLU A 21 -13.59 18.10 5.00
CA GLU A 21 -14.05 19.33 4.36
C GLU A 21 -13.05 20.45 4.66
N TYR A 22 -12.00 20.56 3.85
CA TYR A 22 -10.99 21.62 3.95
C TYR A 22 -11.06 22.54 2.74
N ASP A 23 -10.99 23.85 2.97
CA ASP A 23 -10.62 24.78 1.92
C ASP A 23 -9.11 24.66 1.59
N ARG A 24 -8.67 25.28 0.49
CA ARG A 24 -7.25 25.27 0.08
C ARG A 24 -6.29 25.75 1.16
N GLY A 25 -6.68 26.76 1.93
CA GLY A 25 -5.84 27.37 2.97
C GLY A 25 -5.61 26.40 4.12
N LYS A 26 -6.68 25.79 4.63
CA LYS A 26 -6.60 24.75 5.67
C LYS A 26 -5.85 23.53 5.14
N ALA A 27 -6.15 23.07 3.92
CA ALA A 27 -5.47 21.95 3.29
C ALA A 27 -3.95 22.16 3.17
N ALA A 28 -3.52 23.31 2.67
CA ALA A 28 -2.11 23.69 2.62
C ALA A 28 -1.49 23.81 4.02
N GLY A 29 -2.25 24.32 4.99
CA GLY A 29 -1.87 24.38 6.40
C GLY A 29 -1.56 23.00 6.98
N GLN A 30 -2.40 22.01 6.72
CA GLN A 30 -2.19 20.63 7.17
C GLN A 30 -0.90 20.03 6.58
N ILE A 31 -0.65 20.21 5.28
CA ILE A 31 0.61 19.74 4.67
C ILE A 31 1.82 20.45 5.28
N ARG A 32 1.73 21.76 5.51
CA ARG A 32 2.81 22.54 6.15
C ARG A 32 3.12 22.05 7.56
N GLU A 33 2.10 21.81 8.39
CA GLU A 33 2.29 21.25 9.73
C GLU A 33 3.04 19.92 9.70
N LEU A 34 2.67 19.03 8.77
CA LEU A 34 3.35 17.75 8.59
C LEU A 34 4.80 17.90 8.12
N MET A 35 5.07 18.84 7.20
CA MET A 35 6.44 19.16 6.76
C MET A 35 7.30 19.68 7.91
N GLU A 36 6.70 20.43 8.83
CA GLU A 36 7.34 20.91 10.06
C GLU A 36 7.43 19.82 11.15
N GLY A 37 6.97 18.60 10.85
CA GLY A 37 7.04 17.45 11.75
C GLY A 37 6.05 17.50 12.92
N LYS A 38 4.95 18.24 12.77
CA LYS A 38 3.87 18.38 13.77
C LYS A 38 2.76 17.34 13.55
N GLU A 39 1.98 17.10 14.59
CA GLU A 39 0.80 16.23 14.55
C GLU A 39 -0.41 17.02 14.02
N ALA A 40 -0.56 17.05 12.69
CA ALA A 40 -1.66 17.75 12.04
C ALA A 40 -3.01 17.02 12.21
N GLU A 41 -4.12 17.76 12.21
CA GLU A 41 -5.50 17.22 12.36
C GLU A 41 -5.80 16.07 11.39
N ILE A 42 -5.32 16.19 10.14
CA ILE A 42 -5.51 15.21 9.06
C ILE A 42 -5.06 13.80 9.47
N LEU A 43 -4.08 13.66 10.37
CA LEU A 43 -3.54 12.36 10.77
C LEU A 43 -4.57 11.47 11.48
N SER A 44 -5.55 12.08 12.15
CA SER A 44 -6.65 11.39 12.83
C SER A 44 -7.88 11.15 11.93
N LYS A 45 -7.92 11.81 10.76
CA LYS A 45 -9.05 11.80 9.81
C LYS A 45 -8.76 11.00 8.55
N CYS A 46 -7.50 10.88 8.16
CA CYS A 46 -7.10 10.17 6.96
C CYS A 46 -7.43 8.68 7.07
N VAL A 47 -8.19 8.18 6.08
CA VAL A 47 -8.58 6.78 5.96
C VAL A 47 -7.65 5.96 5.05
N THR A 48 -6.48 6.49 4.68
CA THR A 48 -5.44 5.81 3.88
C THR A 48 -5.89 5.38 2.47
N CYS A 49 -6.79 6.12 1.84
CA CYS A 49 -7.33 5.81 0.51
C CYS A 49 -6.36 6.10 -0.66
N CYS A 50 -5.18 6.66 -0.40
CA CYS A 50 -4.20 7.09 -1.41
C CYS A 50 -4.66 8.20 -2.38
N GLY A 51 -5.90 8.69 -2.33
CA GLY A 51 -6.42 9.64 -3.32
C GLY A 51 -5.63 10.95 -3.44
N CYS A 52 -5.11 11.47 -2.33
CA CYS A 52 -4.31 12.70 -2.33
C CYS A 52 -2.99 12.59 -3.13
N LYS A 53 -2.48 11.37 -3.33
CA LYS A 53 -1.36 11.11 -4.24
C LYS A 53 -1.76 11.36 -5.70
N GLU A 54 -2.91 10.84 -6.11
CA GLU A 54 -3.44 10.98 -7.47
C GLU A 54 -3.89 12.43 -7.76
N TYR A 55 -4.38 13.13 -6.74
CA TYR A 55 -4.84 14.51 -6.90
C TYR A 55 -3.72 15.54 -6.91
N CYS A 56 -2.51 15.18 -6.48
CA CYS A 56 -1.40 16.11 -6.33
C CYS A 56 -0.88 16.56 -7.70
N PRO A 57 -1.08 17.83 -8.10
CA PRO A 57 -0.76 18.29 -9.45
C PRO A 57 0.75 18.32 -9.73
N THR A 58 1.58 18.38 -8.69
CA THR A 58 3.05 18.45 -8.81
C THR A 58 3.73 17.09 -8.65
N GLY A 59 2.97 16.03 -8.33
CA GLY A 59 3.52 14.71 -8.05
C GLY A 59 4.42 14.67 -6.80
N ALA A 60 4.12 15.50 -5.80
CA ALA A 60 4.83 15.54 -4.52
C ALA A 60 4.51 14.35 -3.59
N ASP A 61 3.44 13.59 -3.86
CA ASP A 61 3.01 12.41 -3.09
C ASP A 61 2.72 12.69 -1.59
N PRO A 62 1.74 13.55 -1.28
CA PRO A 62 1.37 13.91 0.09
C PRO A 62 0.84 12.72 0.91
N HIS A 63 0.40 11.65 0.25
CA HIS A 63 -0.01 10.44 0.93
C HIS A 63 1.14 9.80 1.70
N ASP A 64 2.33 9.71 1.10
CA ASP A 64 3.52 9.16 1.76
C ASP A 64 3.94 10.00 2.99
N LEU A 65 3.81 11.33 2.92
CA LEU A 65 4.04 12.23 4.06
C LEU A 65 3.07 11.95 5.20
N ILE A 66 1.77 11.87 4.88
CA ILE A 66 0.71 11.58 5.86
C ILE A 66 0.93 10.21 6.48
N LEU A 67 1.21 9.18 5.69
CA LEU A 67 1.38 7.80 6.17
C LEU A 67 2.56 7.69 7.15
N LYS A 68 3.71 8.30 6.81
CA LYS A 68 4.89 8.34 7.71
C LYS A 68 4.61 9.07 9.01
N ALA A 69 3.85 10.17 8.95
CA ALA A 69 3.45 10.91 10.13
C ALA A 69 2.43 10.13 10.98
N GLN A 70 1.47 9.43 10.37
CA GLN A 70 0.54 8.55 11.08
C GLN A 70 1.27 7.46 11.87
N GLU A 71 2.27 6.82 11.24
CA GLU A 71 3.10 5.82 11.91
C GLU A 71 3.91 6.43 13.05
N ARG A 72 4.55 7.60 12.82
CA ARG A 72 5.36 8.30 13.83
C ARG A 72 4.54 8.68 15.07
N PHE A 73 3.33 9.19 14.88
CA PHE A 73 2.47 9.65 15.97
C PHE A 73 1.54 8.56 16.52
N GLY A 74 1.45 7.39 15.85
CA GLY A 74 0.49 6.35 16.22
C GLY A 74 -0.96 6.82 16.12
N SER A 75 -1.25 7.74 15.20
CA SER A 75 -2.54 8.44 15.14
C SER A 75 -3.62 7.64 14.41
N PHE A 76 -3.24 6.61 13.65
CA PHE A 76 -4.17 5.75 12.94
C PHE A 76 -4.65 4.60 13.83
N LYS A 77 -5.96 4.54 14.09
CA LYS A 77 -6.56 3.57 14.99
C LYS A 77 -6.89 2.28 14.25
N VAL A 78 -6.04 1.28 14.39
CA VAL A 78 -6.30 -0.10 13.97
C VAL A 78 -6.76 -0.89 15.19
N HIS A 79 -7.73 -1.79 15.03
CA HIS A 79 -8.08 -2.68 16.12
C HIS A 79 -6.91 -3.64 16.39
N GLU A 80 -6.52 -3.87 17.65
CA GLU A 80 -5.32 -4.66 18.00
C GLU A 80 -5.29 -6.03 17.30
N LYS A 81 -6.43 -6.74 17.30
CA LYS A 81 -6.59 -8.02 16.58
C LYS A 81 -6.25 -7.92 15.09
N GLU A 82 -6.59 -6.84 14.41
CA GLU A 82 -6.31 -6.63 12.98
C GLU A 82 -4.82 -6.32 12.74
N ALA A 83 -4.20 -5.56 13.64
CA ALA A 83 -2.76 -5.31 13.60
C ALA A 83 -1.98 -6.62 13.78
N THR A 84 -2.32 -7.43 14.79
CA THR A 84 -1.70 -8.75 15.01
C THR A 84 -1.97 -9.71 13.84
N ALA A 85 -3.19 -9.72 13.29
CA ALA A 85 -3.51 -10.55 12.14
C ALA A 85 -2.61 -10.24 10.94
N MET A 86 -2.34 -8.95 10.68
CA MET A 86 -1.45 -8.52 9.59
C MET A 86 -0.01 -9.00 9.78
N GLU A 87 0.52 -8.97 11.00
CA GLU A 87 1.86 -9.50 11.30
C GLU A 87 1.98 -11.01 11.06
N LEU A 88 0.88 -11.74 11.14
CA LEU A 88 0.83 -13.18 10.85
C LEU A 88 0.72 -13.49 9.36
N VAL A 89 0.33 -12.52 8.51
CA VAL A 89 0.18 -12.73 7.05
C VAL A 89 1.49 -13.17 6.41
N SER A 90 2.62 -12.58 6.81
CA SER A 90 3.94 -12.98 6.32
C SER A 90 4.37 -14.40 6.74
N LYS A 91 3.67 -15.01 7.70
CA LYS A 91 3.92 -16.39 8.14
C LYS A 91 3.08 -17.44 7.39
N ILE A 92 2.20 -17.02 6.48
CA ILE A 92 1.44 -17.94 5.65
C ILE A 92 2.43 -18.76 4.81
N PRO A 93 2.38 -20.10 4.85
CA PRO A 93 3.27 -20.93 4.05
C PRO A 93 3.20 -20.56 2.57
N SER A 94 4.37 -20.39 1.97
CA SER A 94 4.46 -20.01 0.56
C SER A 94 4.47 -21.23 -0.33
N GLN A 95 3.89 -21.08 -1.52
CA GLN A 95 3.80 -22.13 -2.51
C GLN A 95 4.05 -21.57 -3.91
N VAL A 96 4.80 -22.31 -4.70
CA VAL A 96 4.91 -22.15 -6.14
C VAL A 96 4.24 -23.37 -6.76
N ILE A 97 3.19 -23.16 -7.54
CA ILE A 97 2.46 -24.19 -8.29
C ILE A 97 2.90 -24.06 -9.75
N PRO A 98 3.75 -24.96 -10.27
CA PRO A 98 4.27 -24.85 -11.63
C PRO A 98 3.17 -24.92 -12.69
N GLY A 99 3.23 -24.01 -13.66
CA GLY A 99 2.45 -24.06 -14.90
C GLY A 99 3.36 -24.29 -16.11
N ASP A 100 2.92 -23.80 -17.27
CA ASP A 100 3.69 -23.83 -18.51
C ASP A 100 4.96 -22.94 -18.38
N PRO A 101 6.16 -23.45 -18.66
CA PRO A 101 7.39 -22.67 -18.65
C PRO A 101 7.36 -21.42 -19.55
N ALA A 102 6.65 -21.47 -20.69
CA ALA A 102 6.54 -20.37 -21.64
C ALA A 102 5.51 -19.31 -21.23
N ARG A 103 4.72 -19.54 -20.17
CA ARG A 103 3.68 -18.62 -19.70
C ARG A 103 4.13 -17.80 -18.47
N PRO A 104 3.53 -16.62 -18.24
CA PRO A 104 3.78 -15.82 -17.04
C PRO A 104 3.46 -16.56 -15.73
N ALA A 105 3.97 -16.02 -14.62
CA ALA A 105 3.55 -16.39 -13.28
C ALA A 105 2.51 -15.38 -12.74
N LEU A 106 1.43 -15.88 -12.15
CA LEU A 106 0.45 -15.08 -11.42
C LEU A 106 0.78 -15.09 -9.94
N SER A 107 0.99 -13.91 -9.36
CA SER A 107 1.11 -13.72 -7.92
C SER A 107 -0.27 -13.49 -7.30
N LEU A 108 -0.73 -14.46 -6.52
CA LEU A 108 -1.96 -14.30 -5.72
C LEU A 108 -1.69 -13.59 -4.40
N CYS A 109 -0.44 -13.17 -4.15
CA CYS A 109 -0.03 -12.60 -2.88
C CYS A 109 -0.45 -13.55 -1.74
N VAL A 110 -1.11 -13.03 -0.71
CA VAL A 110 -1.75 -13.79 0.37
C VAL A 110 -3.28 -13.83 0.23
N MET A 111 -3.79 -13.48 -0.95
CA MET A 111 -5.21 -13.20 -1.21
C MET A 111 -5.99 -14.41 -1.74
N GLU A 112 -5.36 -15.58 -1.87
CA GLU A 112 -6.04 -16.78 -2.40
C GLU A 112 -7.34 -17.09 -1.64
N ARG A 113 -7.35 -16.95 -0.32
CA ARG A 113 -8.52 -17.29 0.52
C ARG A 113 -9.69 -16.32 0.35
N GLN A 114 -9.45 -15.17 -0.28
CA GLN A 114 -10.45 -14.15 -0.58
C GLN A 114 -11.08 -14.37 -1.96
N LEU A 115 -10.52 -15.27 -2.78
CA LEU A 115 -11.07 -15.59 -4.09
C LEU A 115 -12.26 -16.55 -3.94
N PRO A 116 -13.34 -16.35 -4.72
CA PRO A 116 -14.41 -17.34 -4.83
C PRO A 116 -13.89 -18.71 -5.27
N GLU A 117 -14.55 -19.77 -4.82
CA GLU A 117 -14.25 -21.13 -5.23
C GLU A 117 -14.31 -21.27 -6.76
N GLY A 118 -13.38 -22.05 -7.34
CA GLY A 118 -13.28 -22.25 -8.78
C GLY A 118 -12.67 -21.09 -9.59
N THR A 119 -12.33 -19.95 -8.98
CA THR A 119 -11.75 -18.79 -9.70
C THR A 119 -10.52 -19.20 -10.54
N LEU A 120 -9.62 -19.98 -9.96
CA LEU A 120 -8.36 -20.40 -10.59
C LEU A 120 -8.53 -21.52 -11.63
N GLU A 121 -9.71 -22.13 -11.72
CA GLU A 121 -10.04 -23.18 -12.70
C GLU A 121 -10.51 -22.60 -14.04
N SER A 122 -10.78 -21.29 -14.08
CA SER A 122 -11.20 -20.60 -15.30
C SER A 122 -10.12 -20.66 -16.39
N CYS A 123 -10.55 -20.51 -17.65
CA CYS A 123 -9.65 -20.51 -18.79
C CYS A 123 -8.61 -19.37 -18.77
N LEU A 124 -8.88 -18.29 -18.03
CA LEU A 124 -7.98 -17.13 -17.91
C LEU A 124 -6.64 -17.51 -17.26
N PHE A 125 -6.67 -18.38 -16.25
CA PHE A 125 -5.49 -18.73 -15.45
C PHE A 125 -4.84 -20.04 -15.87
N ARG A 126 -5.42 -20.74 -16.86
CA ARG A 126 -4.95 -22.05 -17.32
C ARG A 126 -3.49 -21.98 -17.78
N GLY A 127 -2.65 -22.83 -17.19
CA GLY A 127 -1.24 -22.96 -17.55
C GLY A 127 -0.34 -21.85 -17.00
N LEU A 128 -0.84 -20.91 -16.21
CA LEU A 128 0.02 -19.97 -15.48
C LEU A 128 0.70 -20.70 -14.32
N THR A 129 1.95 -20.31 -14.02
CA THR A 129 2.55 -20.65 -12.73
C THR A 129 1.86 -19.81 -11.66
N LEU A 130 1.36 -20.41 -10.58
CA LEU A 130 0.74 -19.67 -9.49
C LEU A 130 1.73 -19.54 -8.33
N VAL A 131 1.87 -18.34 -7.77
CA VAL A 131 2.67 -18.11 -6.56
C VAL A 131 1.84 -17.43 -5.49
N LYS A 132 1.99 -17.87 -4.25
CA LYS A 132 1.16 -17.41 -3.12
C LYS A 132 1.86 -17.61 -1.79
N GLY A 133 1.36 -16.92 -0.76
CA GLY A 133 1.81 -17.01 0.62
C GLY A 133 2.73 -15.87 1.04
N GLY A 134 3.26 -15.94 2.26
CA GLY A 134 3.90 -14.82 2.95
C GLY A 134 5.16 -14.29 2.27
N GLU A 135 5.93 -15.14 1.57
CA GLU A 135 7.11 -14.71 0.79
C GLU A 135 6.71 -13.89 -0.45
N PHE A 136 5.47 -14.04 -0.92
CA PHE A 136 4.90 -13.27 -2.03
C PHE A 136 3.94 -12.17 -1.54
N PHE A 137 3.93 -11.87 -0.23
CA PHE A 137 3.11 -10.78 0.30
C PHE A 137 3.67 -9.42 -0.15
N CYS A 138 2.84 -8.65 -0.87
CA CYS A 138 3.23 -7.35 -1.41
C CYS A 138 3.28 -6.21 -0.37
N LEU A 139 2.96 -6.49 0.90
CA LEU A 139 3.02 -5.55 2.03
C LEU A 139 2.03 -4.37 1.94
N ILE A 140 1.28 -4.22 0.85
CA ILE A 140 0.38 -3.08 0.63
C ILE A 140 -0.68 -2.94 1.73
N GLY A 141 -1.05 -4.04 2.38
CA GLY A 141 -1.99 -4.04 3.51
C GLY A 141 -1.56 -3.14 4.67
N TYR A 142 -0.26 -2.89 4.84
CA TYR A 142 0.24 -1.97 5.88
C TYR A 142 -0.10 -0.50 5.61
N VAL A 143 -0.30 -0.11 4.35
CA VAL A 143 -0.81 1.23 4.03
C VAL A 143 -2.14 1.47 4.74
N HIS A 144 -3.02 0.47 4.71
CA HIS A 144 -4.34 0.51 5.35
C HIS A 144 -4.30 0.40 6.87
N GLN A 145 -3.10 0.30 7.46
CA GLN A 145 -2.87 0.35 8.90
C GLN A 145 -2.13 1.62 9.34
N GLY A 146 -1.96 2.60 8.43
CA GLY A 146 -1.22 3.80 8.74
C GLY A 146 0.29 3.56 8.92
N LYS A 147 0.85 2.51 8.30
CA LYS A 147 2.25 2.09 8.46
C LYS A 147 3.01 2.10 7.12
N GLU A 148 4.09 2.86 7.04
CA GLU A 148 5.01 2.92 5.90
C GLU A 148 6.21 1.99 6.07
N ALA A 149 6.76 1.91 7.28
CA ALA A 149 8.04 1.26 7.53
C ALA A 149 8.10 -0.21 7.10
N PRO A 150 7.06 -1.05 7.30
CA PRO A 150 7.07 -2.43 6.83
C PRO A 150 7.26 -2.54 5.31
N ILE A 151 6.67 -1.63 4.54
CA ILE A 151 6.77 -1.61 3.07
C ILE A 151 8.18 -1.22 2.68
N ARG A 152 8.71 -0.13 3.25
CA ARG A 152 10.08 0.34 2.97
C ARG A 152 11.14 -0.72 3.30
N GLN A 153 10.95 -1.48 4.38
CA GLN A 153 11.88 -2.53 4.80
C GLN A 153 11.74 -3.80 3.96
N GLY A 154 10.53 -4.19 3.58
CA GLY A 154 10.27 -5.47 2.92
C GLY A 154 10.15 -5.42 1.39
N ALA A 155 9.92 -4.26 0.77
CA ALA A 155 9.64 -4.15 -0.66
C ALA A 155 10.76 -4.75 -1.54
N ARG A 156 12.01 -4.57 -1.14
CA ARG A 156 13.15 -5.16 -1.86
C ARG A 156 13.09 -6.69 -1.85
N GLY A 157 12.87 -7.30 -0.68
CA GLY A 157 12.77 -8.76 -0.57
C GLY A 157 11.60 -9.33 -1.37
N PHE A 158 10.47 -8.63 -1.39
CA PHE A 158 9.32 -8.97 -2.23
C PHE A 158 9.67 -8.95 -3.73
N ILE A 159 10.32 -7.88 -4.21
CA ILE A 159 10.76 -7.77 -5.61
C ILE A 159 11.77 -8.87 -5.96
N GLU A 160 12.75 -9.13 -5.10
CA GLU A 160 13.75 -10.19 -5.29
C GLU A 160 13.08 -11.58 -5.37
N ARG A 161 12.08 -11.83 -4.52
CA ARG A 161 11.33 -13.08 -4.53
C ARG A 161 10.54 -13.28 -5.82
N LEU A 162 9.83 -12.26 -6.31
CA LEU A 162 9.15 -12.31 -7.60
C LEU A 162 10.14 -12.50 -8.75
N SER A 163 11.25 -11.76 -8.73
CA SER A 163 12.29 -11.81 -9.77
C SER A 163 12.96 -13.18 -9.85
N SER A 164 13.11 -13.89 -8.72
CA SER A 164 13.69 -15.23 -8.66
C SER A 164 12.91 -16.30 -9.44
N LEU A 165 11.65 -16.00 -9.83
CA LEU A 165 10.84 -16.89 -10.67
C LEU A 165 11.34 -16.96 -12.11
N GLY A 166 12.13 -15.99 -12.56
CA GLY A 166 12.66 -15.94 -13.93
C GLY A 166 11.58 -15.88 -15.00
N LYS A 167 10.41 -15.35 -14.66
CA LYS A 167 9.22 -15.26 -15.52
C LYS A 167 8.69 -13.83 -15.52
N GLU A 168 7.95 -13.48 -16.57
CA GLU A 168 7.04 -12.34 -16.52
C GLU A 168 6.02 -12.54 -15.38
N ILE A 169 5.75 -11.50 -14.62
CA ILE A 169 4.89 -11.55 -13.45
C ILE A 169 3.60 -10.78 -13.74
N VAL A 170 2.48 -11.45 -13.47
CA VAL A 170 1.15 -10.84 -13.38
C VAL A 170 0.80 -10.75 -11.90
N VAL A 171 0.44 -9.56 -11.43
CA VAL A 171 0.06 -9.23 -10.04
C VAL A 171 -1.38 -8.75 -9.98
#